data_AF-A0A969KZK1-F1
#
_entry.id   AF-A0A969KZK1-F1
#
_cell.length_a   1.000
_cell.length_b   1.000
_cell.length_c   1.000
_cell.angle_alpha   90.00
_cell.angle_beta   90.00
_cell.angle_gamma   90.00
#
_symmetry.space_group_name_H-M   'P 1'
#
loop_
_entity.id
_entity.type
_entity.pdbx_description
1 polymer ?
#
loop_
_entity_poly.entity_id
_entity_poly.type
_entity_poly.pdbx_seq_one_letter_code
_entity_poly.pdbx_strand_id
1 'polypeptide(L)'
;MLEDEAQDSSLLQQEILENLTGPSGTWVRVGDPNQAIYETFTTADPENLRGFLRREDVISLPMPESGRSSASIIELANHLIDWTMADHPRPKVQNALSLPYIVQTPPDDPQPNPPDRPDQIHFRPEKFKPAQEIQAIVRSVKSWLKQNPTRTVAILDARNKRGVDIANALRRADVPYVELLNSTAATRSTAGVLGNVLKYLARPEDARQLATVFHVWKRHEWDLEDLQPIFQHVETTLQNLAHLEDYLWPRPGRDWLEEAVTRGREEARTRGGEEKNSEWLEGEPDEASPHRSSPHFSPIFALWSAAGMGPPSCRLTN
;
A
#
# COMPACT_ATOMS: atom_id res chain seq x y z
N MET A 1 27.43 21.03 14.59
CA MET A 1 26.17 20.56 14.00
C MET A 1 26.42 19.21 13.35
N LEU A 2 25.52 18.24 13.57
CA LEU A 2 25.55 16.94 12.89
C LEU A 2 24.24 16.80 12.11
N GLU A 3 24.32 16.57 10.80
CA GLU A 3 23.18 16.31 9.92
C GLU A 3 23.32 14.90 9.35
N ASP A 4 22.24 14.14 9.41
CA ASP A 4 22.10 12.81 8.81
C ASP A 4 21.09 12.88 7.66
N GLU A 5 21.15 11.93 6.73
CA GLU A 5 20.35 11.91 5.49
C GLU A 5 20.47 13.22 4.66
N ALA A 6 21.67 13.80 4.64
CA ALA A 6 21.92 15.11 4.03
C ALA A 6 21.63 15.18 2.53
N GLN A 7 21.53 14.04 1.84
CA GLN A 7 21.14 13.96 0.42
C GLN A 7 19.69 14.38 0.17
N ASP A 8 18.82 14.28 1.18
CA ASP A 8 17.40 14.64 1.10
C ASP A 8 17.10 16.03 1.67
N SER A 9 18.16 16.82 1.92
CA SER A 9 18.07 18.18 2.42
C SER A 9 17.74 19.16 1.30
N SER A 10 16.79 20.07 1.56
CA SER A 10 16.49 21.20 0.68
C SER A 10 17.49 22.34 0.86
N LEU A 11 17.59 23.23 -0.13
CA LEU A 11 18.49 24.40 -0.05
C LEU A 11 18.21 25.27 1.18
N LEU A 12 16.93 25.50 1.50
CA LEU A 12 16.55 26.29 2.67
C LEU A 12 16.98 25.63 3.98
N GLN A 13 16.83 24.30 4.09
CA GLN A 13 17.31 23.57 5.28
C GLN A 13 18.82 23.71 5.41
N GLN A 14 19.56 23.58 4.30
CA GLN A 14 20.99 23.78 4.27
C GLN A 14 21.39 25.20 4.74
N GLU A 15 20.76 26.25 4.20
CA GLU A 15 21.02 27.64 4.60
C GLU A 15 20.72 27.90 6.08
N ILE A 16 19.65 27.31 6.61
CA ILE A 16 19.32 27.41 8.04
C ILE A 16 20.42 26.75 8.88
N LEU A 17 20.84 25.53 8.52
CA LEU A 17 21.88 24.79 9.26
C LEU A 17 23.25 25.47 9.18
N GLU A 18 23.58 26.07 8.04
CA GLU A 18 24.81 26.85 7.84
C GLU A 18 24.82 28.08 8.76
N ASN A 19 23.72 28.85 8.77
CA ASN A 19 23.59 30.02 9.64
C ASN A 19 23.61 29.66 11.13
N LEU A 20 22.99 28.54 11.53
CA LEU A 20 23.01 28.06 12.90
C LEU A 20 24.40 27.57 13.34
N THR A 21 25.17 26.99 12.42
CA THR A 21 26.56 26.59 12.69
C THR A 21 27.44 27.82 12.88
N GLY A 22 27.23 28.85 12.06
CA GLY A 22 28.01 30.08 12.09
C GLY A 22 29.46 29.89 11.61
N PRO A 23 30.23 30.99 11.49
CA PRO A 23 31.54 30.98 10.83
C PRO A 23 32.65 30.22 11.59
N SER A 24 32.46 29.96 12.88
CA SER A 24 33.42 29.22 13.72
C SER A 24 32.93 27.83 14.14
N GLY A 25 31.74 27.42 13.69
CA GLY A 25 31.16 26.13 14.07
C GLY A 25 31.63 25.00 13.16
N THR A 26 31.70 23.79 13.72
CA THR A 26 31.93 22.58 12.93
C THR A 26 30.60 21.99 12.48
N TRP A 27 30.47 21.75 11.18
CA TRP A 27 29.32 21.08 10.60
C TRP A 27 29.74 19.79 9.89
N VAL A 28 29.19 18.67 10.35
CA VAL A 28 29.37 17.37 9.73
C VAL A 28 28.05 16.97 9.10
N ARG A 29 28.10 16.63 7.81
CA ARG A 29 26.97 16.13 7.04
C ARG A 29 27.25 14.67 6.66
N VAL A 30 26.29 13.79 6.91
CA VAL A 30 26.35 12.38 6.57
C VAL A 30 25.19 12.09 5.61
N GLY A 31 25.47 11.36 4.53
CA GLY A 31 24.47 11.02 3.53
C GLY A 31 25.07 10.31 2.33
N ASP A 32 24.21 9.72 1.51
CA ASP A 32 24.57 9.03 0.28
C ASP A 32 23.80 9.64 -0.91
N PRO A 33 24.47 10.32 -1.85
CA PRO A 33 23.82 10.89 -3.02
C PRO A 33 23.06 9.87 -3.88
N ASN A 34 23.43 8.57 -3.83
CA ASN A 34 22.73 7.51 -4.55
C ASN A 34 21.42 7.07 -3.87
N GLN A 35 21.16 7.53 -2.63
CA GLN A 35 19.94 7.27 -1.87
C GLN A 35 18.98 8.47 -1.85
N ALA A 36 19.26 9.52 -2.62
CA ALA A 36 18.37 10.67 -2.75
C ALA A 36 17.09 10.29 -3.51
N ILE A 37 16.01 10.00 -2.79
CA ILE A 37 14.75 9.53 -3.37
C ILE A 37 13.61 10.55 -3.22
N TYR A 38 13.82 11.66 -2.49
CA TYR A 38 12.78 12.66 -2.24
C TYR A 38 12.72 13.81 -3.27
N GLU A 39 13.64 13.86 -4.23
CA GLU A 39 13.75 14.95 -5.22
C GLU A 39 12.44 15.22 -5.99
N THR A 40 11.68 14.18 -6.32
CA THR A 40 10.43 14.33 -7.11
C THR A 40 9.20 14.71 -6.29
N PHE A 41 9.28 14.61 -4.96
CA PHE A 41 8.15 14.82 -4.05
C PHE A 41 8.32 15.99 -3.10
N THR A 42 9.53 16.56 -3.05
CA THR A 42 9.91 17.66 -2.16
C THR A 42 10.80 18.66 -2.92
N THR A 43 11.33 19.65 -2.21
CA THR A 43 12.37 20.56 -2.74
C THR A 43 13.79 20.08 -2.40
N ALA A 44 13.95 18.81 -2.03
CA ALA A 44 15.27 18.19 -1.85
C ALA A 44 15.99 18.09 -3.20
N ASP A 45 17.30 18.26 -3.19
CA ASP A 45 18.14 18.13 -4.38
C ASP A 45 19.49 17.50 -3.98
N PRO A 46 19.87 16.32 -4.52
CA PRO A 46 21.15 15.70 -4.21
C PRO A 46 22.35 16.58 -4.58
N GLU A 47 22.21 17.56 -5.48
CA GLU A 47 23.26 18.54 -5.75
C GLU A 47 23.61 19.41 -4.54
N ASN A 48 22.74 19.53 -3.55
CA ASN A 48 23.05 20.23 -2.30
C ASN A 48 24.19 19.51 -1.54
N LEU A 49 24.07 18.19 -1.38
CA LEU A 49 25.13 17.39 -0.75
C LEU A 49 26.36 17.29 -1.64
N ARG A 50 26.18 17.01 -2.95
CA ARG A 50 27.31 16.93 -3.89
C ARG A 50 28.07 18.25 -3.99
N GLY A 51 27.38 19.38 -3.98
CA GLY A 51 27.94 20.72 -3.95
C GLY A 51 28.72 20.99 -2.67
N PHE A 52 28.17 20.60 -1.51
CA PHE A 52 28.85 20.70 -0.22
C PHE A 52 30.18 19.92 -0.21
N LEU A 53 30.17 18.68 -0.71
CA LEU A 53 31.38 17.84 -0.79
C LEU A 53 32.45 18.40 -1.73
N ARG A 54 32.10 19.29 -2.68
CA ARG A 54 33.03 19.94 -3.61
C ARG A 54 33.66 21.23 -3.05
N ARG A 55 33.21 21.73 -1.89
CA ARG A 55 33.75 22.96 -1.30
C ARG A 55 35.19 22.75 -0.82
N GLU A 56 36.03 23.75 -1.00
CA GLU A 56 37.44 23.69 -0.59
C GLU A 56 37.62 23.62 0.95
N ASP A 57 36.67 24.15 1.71
CA ASP A 57 36.67 24.14 3.17
C ASP A 57 36.08 22.87 3.79
N VAL A 58 35.69 21.89 2.97
CA VAL A 58 35.06 20.63 3.40
C VAL A 58 36.02 19.45 3.22
N ILE A 59 36.16 18.64 4.27
CA ILE A 59 36.89 17.38 4.21
C ILE A 59 35.88 16.26 3.89
N SER A 60 36.00 15.67 2.70
CA SER A 60 35.20 14.50 2.31
C SER A 60 35.83 13.21 2.84
N LEU A 61 35.05 12.43 3.57
CA LEU A 61 35.46 11.15 4.15
C LEU A 61 34.53 10.04 3.61
N PRO A 62 34.96 9.27 2.59
CA PRO A 62 34.14 8.21 2.04
C PRO A 62 34.01 7.04 3.01
N MET A 63 32.81 6.47 3.11
CA MET A 63 32.50 5.30 3.92
C MET A 63 31.89 4.19 3.04
N PRO A 64 32.70 3.52 2.19
CA PRO A 64 32.18 2.55 1.23
C PRO A 64 31.82 1.20 1.88
N GLU A 65 32.36 0.90 3.06
CA GLU A 65 32.19 -0.37 3.74
C GLU A 65 30.78 -0.54 4.32
N SER A 66 30.14 -1.68 4.04
CA SER A 66 28.79 -2.00 4.55
C SER A 66 28.67 -3.47 4.92
N GLY A 67 28.38 -3.74 6.19
CA GLY A 67 28.14 -5.09 6.73
C GLY A 67 26.70 -5.57 6.65
N ARG A 68 25.80 -4.80 6.02
CA ARG A 68 24.35 -5.08 6.02
C ARG A 68 23.92 -6.20 5.08
N SER A 69 24.68 -6.42 4.01
CA SER A 69 24.25 -7.17 2.82
C SER A 69 25.24 -8.27 2.45
N SER A 70 24.79 -9.34 1.82
CA SER A 70 25.71 -10.37 1.32
C SER A 70 26.49 -9.89 0.09
N ALA A 71 27.59 -10.56 -0.25
CA ALA A 71 28.45 -10.19 -1.37
C ALA A 71 27.68 -10.09 -2.70
N SER A 72 26.84 -11.06 -3.02
CA SER A 72 26.03 -11.09 -4.26
C SER A 72 25.03 -9.93 -4.34
N ILE A 73 24.49 -9.47 -3.20
CA ILE A 73 23.59 -8.32 -3.14
C ILE A 73 24.37 -7.01 -3.39
N ILE A 74 25.56 -6.89 -2.78
CA ILE A 74 26.46 -5.75 -2.99
C ILE A 74 26.89 -5.66 -4.45
N GLU A 75 27.27 -6.79 -5.06
CA GLU A 75 27.64 -6.88 -6.47
C GLU A 75 26.51 -6.42 -7.39
N LEU A 76 25.27 -6.88 -7.13
CA LEU A 76 24.10 -6.45 -7.91
C LEU A 76 23.84 -4.93 -7.77
N ALA A 77 24.01 -4.36 -6.57
CA ALA A 77 23.84 -2.93 -6.36
C ALA A 77 24.92 -2.13 -7.10
N ASN A 78 26.19 -2.54 -7.02
CA ASN A 78 27.29 -1.90 -7.74
C ASN A 78 27.12 -2.04 -9.27
N HIS A 79 26.66 -3.19 -9.75
CA HIS A 79 26.36 -3.37 -11.17
C HIS A 79 25.26 -2.40 -11.66
N LEU A 80 24.29 -2.07 -10.81
CA LEU A 80 23.26 -1.08 -11.15
C LEU A 80 23.85 0.34 -11.27
N ILE A 81 24.89 0.67 -10.51
CA ILE A 81 25.64 1.93 -10.66
C ILE A 81 26.29 1.96 -12.05
N ASP A 82 27.02 0.90 -12.41
CA ASP A 82 27.68 0.79 -13.73
C ASP A 82 26.70 0.85 -14.89
N TRP A 83 25.63 0.05 -14.83
CA TRP A 83 24.61 0.01 -15.86
C TRP A 83 23.91 1.37 -16.00
N THR A 84 23.63 2.05 -14.88
CA THR A 84 23.06 3.40 -14.91
C THR A 84 23.97 4.36 -15.66
N MET A 85 25.27 4.39 -15.32
CA MET A 85 26.22 5.33 -15.91
C MET A 85 26.53 5.04 -17.39
N ALA A 86 26.65 3.77 -17.78
CA ALA A 86 27.13 3.38 -19.09
C ALA A 86 26.02 3.05 -20.10
N ASP A 87 24.99 2.32 -19.65
CA ASP A 87 24.08 1.59 -20.55
C ASP A 87 22.62 2.06 -20.47
N HIS A 88 22.26 2.90 -19.49
CA HIS A 88 20.89 3.35 -19.32
C HIS A 88 20.40 4.05 -20.60
N PRO A 89 19.26 3.63 -21.20
CA PRO A 89 18.83 4.08 -22.52
C PRO A 89 18.38 5.55 -22.56
N ARG A 90 18.15 6.16 -21.39
CA ARG A 90 17.86 7.59 -21.26
C ARG A 90 19.09 8.33 -20.74
N PRO A 91 19.74 9.19 -21.57
CA PRO A 91 20.93 9.94 -21.16
C PRO A 91 20.73 10.78 -19.91
N LYS A 92 19.53 11.34 -19.71
CA LYS A 92 19.19 12.15 -18.53
C LYS A 92 19.22 11.40 -17.19
N VAL A 93 19.31 10.06 -17.21
CA VAL A 93 19.34 9.21 -16.01
C VAL A 93 20.75 8.68 -15.76
N GLN A 94 21.68 8.85 -16.70
CA GLN A 94 23.03 8.28 -16.58
C GLN A 94 23.86 8.91 -15.44
N ASN A 95 23.40 10.02 -14.88
CA ASN A 95 23.96 10.68 -13.71
C ASN A 95 23.14 10.44 -12.42
N ALA A 96 22.11 9.57 -12.45
CA ALA A 96 21.26 9.32 -11.29
C ALA A 96 22.00 8.52 -10.19
N LEU A 97 22.90 7.62 -10.59
CA LEU A 97 23.80 6.89 -9.69
C LEU A 97 25.25 7.23 -10.04
N SER A 98 26.12 7.16 -9.04
CA SER A 98 27.54 7.51 -9.16
C SER A 98 28.41 6.71 -8.21
N LEU A 99 29.72 6.75 -8.41
CA LEU A 99 30.71 6.22 -7.48
C LEU A 99 30.68 6.97 -6.13
N PRO A 100 31.15 6.35 -5.02
CA PRO A 100 31.91 5.10 -4.93
C PRO A 100 31.05 3.83 -4.92
N TYR A 101 31.71 2.67 -5.10
CA TYR A 101 31.09 1.36 -4.89
C TYR A 101 30.94 1.05 -3.41
N ILE A 102 29.93 0.24 -3.11
CA ILE A 102 29.78 -0.42 -1.81
C ILE A 102 30.84 -1.53 -1.71
N VAL A 103 31.52 -1.60 -0.59
CA VAL A 103 32.57 -2.58 -0.29
C VAL A 103 32.14 -3.41 0.93
N GLN A 104 32.55 -4.67 0.97
CA GLN A 104 32.33 -5.53 2.13
C GLN A 104 33.17 -5.04 3.32
N THR A 105 32.71 -5.32 4.53
CA THR A 105 33.48 -5.03 5.73
C THR A 105 34.74 -5.91 5.80
N PRO A 106 35.81 -5.45 6.47
CA PRO A 106 36.96 -6.29 6.78
C PRO A 106 36.58 -7.55 7.58
N PRO A 107 37.38 -8.63 7.55
CA PRO A 107 37.08 -9.87 8.26
C PRO A 107 36.93 -9.71 9.79
N ASP A 108 37.63 -8.75 10.38
CA ASP A 108 37.62 -8.48 11.83
C ASP A 108 36.62 -7.38 12.23
N ASP A 109 35.74 -6.97 11.30
CA ASP A 109 34.73 -5.95 11.58
C ASP A 109 33.72 -6.45 12.63
N PRO A 110 33.33 -5.62 13.62
CA PRO A 110 32.32 -5.99 14.62
C PRO A 110 30.96 -6.39 14.03
N GLN A 111 30.66 -5.93 12.81
CA GLN A 111 29.42 -6.20 12.09
C GLN A 111 29.72 -6.80 10.71
N PRO A 112 30.15 -8.07 10.63
CA PRO A 112 30.53 -8.70 9.37
C PRO A 112 29.33 -8.90 8.45
N ASN A 113 29.58 -8.88 7.14
CA ASN A 113 28.59 -9.22 6.12
C ASN A 113 27.93 -10.60 6.37
N PRO A 114 26.62 -10.76 6.10
CA PRO A 114 25.98 -12.07 6.10
C PRO A 114 26.65 -13.06 5.12
N PRO A 115 26.60 -14.37 5.40
CA PRO A 115 27.09 -15.39 4.48
C PRO A 115 26.47 -15.25 3.09
N ASP A 116 27.28 -15.38 2.05
CA ASP A 116 26.80 -15.18 0.70
C ASP A 116 25.94 -16.35 0.20
N ARG A 117 24.80 -16.00 -0.41
CA ARG A 117 23.78 -16.91 -0.90
C ARG A 117 23.15 -16.39 -2.19
N PRO A 118 23.90 -16.41 -3.31
CA PRO A 118 23.39 -15.98 -4.62
C PRO A 118 22.12 -16.74 -5.03
N ASP A 119 21.97 -17.98 -4.56
CA ASP A 119 20.79 -18.83 -4.79
C ASP A 119 19.48 -18.23 -4.26
N GLN A 120 19.54 -17.22 -3.38
CA GLN A 120 18.37 -16.54 -2.82
C GLN A 120 17.92 -15.30 -3.61
N ILE A 121 18.70 -14.87 -4.60
CA ILE A 121 18.33 -13.76 -5.49
C ILE A 121 17.49 -14.33 -6.63
N HIS A 122 16.19 -14.07 -6.61
CA HIS A 122 15.25 -14.59 -7.59
C HIS A 122 14.64 -13.47 -8.44
N PHE A 123 14.89 -13.53 -9.75
CA PHE A 123 14.14 -12.75 -10.73
C PHE A 123 13.05 -13.63 -11.34
N ARG A 124 11.79 -13.20 -11.25
CA ARG A 124 10.64 -13.89 -11.83
C ARG A 124 10.36 -13.33 -13.23
N PRO A 125 10.76 -14.00 -14.33
CA PRO A 125 10.55 -13.48 -15.69
C PRO A 125 9.10 -13.68 -16.18
N GLU A 126 8.27 -14.41 -15.44
CA GLU A 126 6.91 -14.72 -15.85
C GLU A 126 6.02 -13.48 -15.86
N LYS A 127 5.17 -13.36 -16.87
CA LYS A 127 4.21 -12.27 -16.96
C LYS A 127 3.01 -12.56 -16.06
N PHE A 128 2.74 -11.67 -15.13
CA PHE A 128 1.55 -11.73 -14.30
C PHE A 128 0.51 -10.69 -14.75
N LYS A 129 -0.78 -11.07 -14.71
CA LYS A 129 -1.81 -10.05 -14.53
C LYS A 129 -1.67 -9.44 -13.12
N PRO A 130 -2.04 -8.17 -12.89
CA PRO A 130 -1.83 -7.51 -11.60
C PRO A 130 -2.32 -8.32 -10.38
N ALA A 131 -3.52 -8.90 -10.46
CA ALA A 131 -4.06 -9.73 -9.38
C ALA A 131 -3.28 -11.05 -9.18
N GLN A 132 -2.78 -11.67 -10.25
CA GLN A 132 -2.04 -12.94 -10.17
C GLN A 132 -0.70 -12.75 -9.47
N GLU A 133 -0.06 -11.60 -9.69
CA GLU A 133 1.21 -11.25 -9.06
C GLU A 133 1.06 -11.10 -7.55
N ILE A 134 0.03 -10.37 -7.10
CA ILE A 134 -0.28 -10.21 -5.67
C ILE A 134 -0.49 -11.59 -5.02
N GLN A 135 -1.23 -12.47 -5.69
CA GLN A 135 -1.44 -13.84 -5.19
C GLN A 135 -0.13 -14.65 -5.15
N ALA A 136 0.78 -14.46 -6.10
CA ALA A 136 2.09 -15.09 -6.08
C ALA A 136 2.96 -14.58 -4.92
N ILE A 137 2.94 -13.27 -4.65
CA ILE A 137 3.62 -12.65 -3.50
C ILE A 137 3.10 -13.22 -2.19
N VAL A 138 1.78 -13.23 -1.98
CA VAL A 138 1.16 -13.76 -0.76
C VAL A 138 1.54 -15.23 -0.53
N ARG A 139 1.49 -16.06 -1.58
CA ARG A 139 1.94 -17.47 -1.48
C ARG A 139 3.41 -17.59 -1.11
N SER A 140 4.27 -16.78 -1.73
CA SER A 140 5.70 -16.77 -1.46
C SER A 140 5.98 -16.40 0.00
N VAL A 141 5.41 -15.30 0.48
CA VAL A 141 5.55 -14.81 1.85
C VAL A 141 5.05 -15.84 2.86
N LYS A 142 3.87 -16.44 2.63
CA LYS A 142 3.31 -17.46 3.53
C LYS A 142 4.20 -18.70 3.59
N SER A 143 4.78 -19.14 2.47
CA SER A 143 5.73 -20.26 2.44
C SER A 143 7.02 -19.92 3.18
N TRP A 144 7.56 -18.72 2.95
CA TRP A 144 8.81 -18.28 3.53
C TRP A 144 8.72 -18.10 5.06
N LEU A 145 7.63 -17.51 5.56
CA LEU A 145 7.39 -17.34 7.00
C LEU A 145 7.25 -18.68 7.74
N LYS A 146 6.67 -19.70 7.10
CA LYS A 146 6.62 -21.06 7.66
C LYS A 146 8.01 -21.65 7.85
N GLN A 147 8.93 -21.37 6.91
CA GLN A 147 10.30 -21.86 6.96
C GLN A 147 11.22 -21.00 7.83
N ASN A 148 10.83 -19.74 8.08
CA ASN A 148 11.63 -18.74 8.80
C ASN A 148 10.81 -18.02 9.89
N PRO A 149 10.32 -18.75 10.92
CA PRO A 149 9.33 -18.22 11.88
C PRO A 149 9.86 -17.08 12.76
N THR A 150 11.17 -16.96 12.93
CA THR A 150 11.83 -15.93 13.75
C THR A 150 12.36 -14.75 12.93
N ARG A 151 12.18 -14.78 11.60
CA ARG A 151 12.72 -13.75 10.71
C ARG A 151 11.64 -12.81 10.22
N THR A 152 12.09 -11.65 9.76
CA THR A 152 11.24 -10.62 9.15
C THR A 152 11.37 -10.69 7.63
N VAL A 153 10.25 -10.46 6.94
CA VAL A 153 10.19 -10.25 5.51
C VAL A 153 9.66 -8.85 5.24
N ALA A 154 10.26 -8.17 4.27
CA ALA A 154 9.79 -6.89 3.79
C ALA A 154 9.28 -7.02 2.35
N ILE A 155 8.20 -6.30 2.03
CA ILE A 155 7.68 -6.18 0.68
C ILE A 155 7.76 -4.70 0.33
N LEU A 156 8.52 -4.39 -0.73
CA LEU A 156 8.69 -3.04 -1.25
C LEU A 156 7.89 -2.91 -2.54
N ASP A 157 7.17 -1.80 -2.71
CA ASP A 157 6.45 -1.48 -3.94
C ASP A 157 6.63 -0.01 -4.26
N ALA A 158 6.79 0.33 -5.54
CA ALA A 158 6.97 1.72 -5.98
C ALA A 158 5.71 2.59 -5.82
N ARG A 159 4.53 2.00 -5.51
CA ARG A 159 3.27 2.74 -5.38
C ARG A 159 2.46 2.32 -4.17
N ASN A 160 2.11 3.31 -3.35
CA ASN A 160 1.18 3.17 -2.21
C ASN A 160 -0.09 2.38 -2.54
N LYS A 161 -0.78 2.68 -3.65
CA LYS A 161 -2.02 1.96 -4.04
C LYS A 161 -1.80 0.45 -4.13
N ARG A 162 -0.66 0.03 -4.67
CA ARG A 162 -0.36 -1.37 -4.85
C ARG A 162 0.08 -2.04 -3.55
N GLY A 163 0.81 -1.31 -2.69
CA GLY A 163 1.03 -1.71 -1.30
C GLY A 163 -0.28 -1.96 -0.54
N VAL A 164 -1.30 -1.12 -0.73
CA VAL A 164 -2.66 -1.33 -0.15
C VAL A 164 -3.29 -2.62 -0.68
N ASP A 165 -3.20 -2.89 -1.99
CA ASP A 165 -3.76 -4.11 -2.58
C ASP A 165 -3.08 -5.37 -2.02
N ILE A 166 -1.76 -5.35 -1.84
CA ILE A 166 -1.00 -6.43 -1.21
C ILE A 166 -1.39 -6.60 0.27
N ALA A 167 -1.48 -5.52 1.03
CA ALA A 167 -1.89 -5.56 2.44
C ALA A 167 -3.29 -6.17 2.61
N ASN A 168 -4.24 -5.79 1.75
CA ASN A 168 -5.57 -6.39 1.75
C ASN A 168 -5.54 -7.89 1.41
N ALA A 169 -4.67 -8.31 0.48
CA ALA A 169 -4.52 -9.71 0.13
C ALA A 169 -3.87 -10.53 1.25
N LEU A 170 -2.87 -9.99 1.96
CA LEU A 170 -2.29 -10.60 3.15
C LEU A 170 -3.32 -10.75 4.27
N ARG A 171 -4.15 -9.72 4.50
CA ARG A 171 -5.26 -9.77 5.46
C ARG A 171 -6.23 -10.91 5.14
N ARG A 172 -6.69 -11.01 3.88
CA ARG A 172 -7.60 -12.09 3.43
C ARG A 172 -6.99 -13.48 3.55
N ALA A 173 -5.66 -13.59 3.49
CA ALA A 173 -4.93 -14.84 3.61
C ALA A 173 -4.52 -15.20 5.05
N ASP A 174 -4.95 -14.39 6.02
CA ASP A 174 -4.62 -14.49 7.45
C ASP A 174 -3.10 -14.52 7.69
N VAL A 175 -2.37 -13.63 7.01
CA VAL A 175 -0.93 -13.45 7.20
C VAL A 175 -0.68 -12.19 8.02
N PRO A 176 -0.07 -12.26 9.21
CA PRO A 176 0.24 -11.09 10.02
C PRO A 176 1.19 -10.11 9.30
N TYR A 177 0.83 -8.83 9.30
CA TYR A 177 1.61 -7.79 8.65
C TYR A 177 1.52 -6.45 9.39
N VAL A 178 2.55 -5.62 9.19
CA VAL A 178 2.62 -4.21 9.60
C VAL A 178 2.68 -3.36 8.34
N GLU A 179 1.80 -2.38 8.27
CA GLU A 179 1.66 -1.48 7.14
C GLU A 179 2.34 -0.13 7.44
N LEU A 180 3.40 0.22 6.71
CA LEU A 180 4.05 1.53 6.77
C LEU A 180 3.76 2.31 5.49
N LEU A 181 2.47 2.49 5.19
CA LEU A 181 1.99 3.38 4.12
C LEU A 181 1.52 4.71 4.71
N ASN A 182 1.31 5.73 3.87
CA ASN A 182 0.93 7.10 4.28
C ASN A 182 -0.24 7.21 5.27
N SER A 183 -1.07 6.18 5.38
CA SER A 183 -2.16 6.10 6.35
C SER A 183 -2.43 4.64 6.68
N THR A 184 -2.81 4.34 7.91
CA THR A 184 -3.22 2.97 8.28
C THR A 184 -4.53 2.59 7.57
N ALA A 185 -4.79 1.29 7.42
CA ALA A 185 -6.10 0.81 6.97
C ALA A 185 -7.27 1.40 7.78
N ALA A 186 -7.11 1.56 9.09
CA ALA A 186 -8.12 2.17 9.97
C ALA A 186 -8.35 3.66 9.64
N THR A 187 -7.28 4.42 9.42
CA THR A 187 -7.36 5.83 9.02
C THR A 187 -8.06 5.98 7.66
N ARG A 188 -7.67 5.19 6.65
CA ARG A 188 -8.31 5.23 5.32
C ARG A 188 -9.77 4.84 5.37
N SER A 189 -10.11 3.81 6.16
CA SER A 189 -11.49 3.36 6.35
C SER A 189 -12.36 4.46 6.97
N THR A 190 -11.84 5.13 7.99
CA THR A 190 -12.53 6.25 8.66
C THR A 190 -12.70 7.44 7.73
N ALA A 191 -11.63 7.84 7.02
CA ALA A 191 -11.69 8.90 6.02
C ALA A 191 -12.68 8.57 4.89
N GLY A 192 -12.76 7.31 4.46
CA GLY A 192 -13.73 6.82 3.49
C GLY A 192 -15.18 6.97 3.96
N VAL A 193 -15.49 6.62 5.22
CA VAL A 193 -16.83 6.85 5.81
C VAL A 193 -17.15 8.33 5.81
N LEU A 194 -16.27 9.15 6.38
CA LEU A 194 -16.48 10.59 6.48
C LEU A 194 -16.67 11.21 5.09
N GLY A 195 -15.88 10.79 4.11
CA GLY A 195 -16.03 11.23 2.72
C GLY A 195 -17.40 10.88 2.12
N ASN A 196 -17.91 9.67 2.37
CA ASN A 196 -19.25 9.28 1.90
C ASN A 196 -20.37 10.05 2.60
N VAL A 197 -20.24 10.30 3.92
CA VAL A 197 -21.18 11.12 4.69
C VAL A 197 -21.18 12.56 4.19
N LEU A 198 -20.01 13.19 4.01
CA LEU A 198 -19.91 14.56 3.50
C LEU A 198 -20.46 14.69 2.08
N LYS A 199 -20.21 13.70 1.21
CA LYS A 199 -20.81 13.65 -0.14
C LYS A 199 -22.33 13.59 -0.08
N TYR A 200 -22.88 12.80 0.85
CA TYR A 200 -24.32 12.73 1.06
C TYR A 200 -24.88 14.05 1.58
N LEU A 201 -24.27 14.64 2.60
CA LEU A 201 -24.71 15.93 3.15
C LEU A 201 -24.69 17.07 2.13
N ALA A 202 -23.83 16.98 1.11
CA ALA A 202 -23.81 17.95 0.01
C ALA A 202 -24.97 17.78 -0.99
N ARG A 203 -25.62 16.61 -1.03
CA ARG A 203 -26.78 16.27 -1.88
C ARG A 203 -27.76 15.37 -1.12
N PRO A 204 -28.44 15.91 -0.10
CA PRO A 204 -29.25 15.13 0.83
C PRO A 204 -30.50 14.51 0.18
N GLU A 205 -30.80 14.80 -1.09
CA GLU A 205 -31.86 14.21 -1.90
C GLU A 205 -31.44 12.93 -2.65
N ASP A 206 -30.15 12.58 -2.67
CA ASP A 206 -29.63 11.43 -3.40
C ASP A 206 -29.78 10.13 -2.61
N ALA A 207 -30.86 9.39 -2.91
CA ALA A 207 -31.20 8.12 -2.28
C ALA A 207 -30.11 7.03 -2.47
N ARG A 208 -29.39 7.03 -3.61
CA ARG A 208 -28.30 6.07 -3.86
C ARG A 208 -27.08 6.40 -3.00
N GLN A 209 -26.80 7.68 -2.82
CA GLN A 209 -25.73 8.12 -1.93
C GLN A 209 -26.09 7.82 -0.45
N LEU A 210 -27.36 7.93 -0.05
CA LEU A 210 -27.82 7.48 1.28
C LEU A 210 -27.59 5.98 1.48
N ALA A 211 -27.96 5.16 0.49
CA ALA A 211 -27.72 3.72 0.53
C ALA A 211 -26.22 3.39 0.64
N THR A 212 -25.37 4.15 -0.06
CA THR A 212 -23.91 4.05 0.09
C THR A 212 -23.47 4.40 1.51
N VAL A 213 -24.01 5.46 2.12
CA VAL A 213 -23.70 5.81 3.52
C VAL A 213 -24.11 4.69 4.47
N PHE A 214 -25.31 4.10 4.30
CA PHE A 214 -25.76 2.95 5.08
C PHE A 214 -24.79 1.76 4.93
N HIS A 215 -24.42 1.42 3.69
CA HIS A 215 -23.50 0.32 3.40
C HIS A 215 -22.16 0.52 4.13
N VAL A 216 -21.56 1.69 4.03
CA VAL A 216 -20.25 1.96 4.64
C VAL A 216 -20.36 2.13 6.17
N TRP A 217 -21.50 2.60 6.71
CA TRP A 217 -21.75 2.61 8.15
C TRP A 217 -21.79 1.20 8.74
N LYS A 218 -22.40 0.25 8.02
CA LYS A 218 -22.50 -1.17 8.41
C LYS A 218 -21.34 -2.06 7.96
N ARG A 219 -20.24 -1.50 7.45
CA ARG A 219 -19.07 -2.20 6.89
C ARG A 219 -18.49 -3.37 7.71
N HIS A 220 -18.65 -3.38 9.03
CA HIS A 220 -18.11 -4.43 9.91
C HIS A 220 -19.10 -5.58 10.17
N GLU A 221 -20.36 -5.40 9.76
CA GLU A 221 -21.45 -6.33 10.02
C GLU A 221 -21.92 -7.06 8.73
N TRP A 222 -21.45 -6.65 7.54
CA TRP A 222 -21.85 -7.23 6.24
C TRP A 222 -21.47 -8.69 6.02
N ASP A 223 -20.43 -9.16 6.72
CA ASP A 223 -19.95 -10.53 6.65
C ASP A 223 -20.70 -11.45 7.65
N LEU A 224 -21.64 -10.90 8.44
CA LEU A 224 -22.48 -11.69 9.35
C LEU A 224 -23.65 -12.29 8.56
N GLU A 225 -23.67 -13.63 8.46
CA GLU A 225 -24.64 -14.39 7.66
C GLU A 225 -26.10 -14.02 7.96
N ASP A 226 -26.45 -13.83 9.24
CA ASP A 226 -27.82 -13.50 9.66
C ASP A 226 -28.26 -12.08 9.26
N LEU A 227 -27.30 -11.15 9.12
CA LEU A 227 -27.60 -9.74 8.85
C LEU A 227 -27.47 -9.38 7.37
N GLN A 228 -26.67 -10.13 6.61
CA GLN A 228 -26.41 -9.82 5.20
C GLN A 228 -27.71 -9.74 4.35
N PRO A 229 -28.68 -10.68 4.43
CA PRO A 229 -29.92 -10.57 3.67
C PRO A 229 -30.74 -9.33 4.06
N ILE A 230 -30.75 -9.00 5.36
CA ILE A 230 -31.45 -7.82 5.89
C ILE A 230 -30.81 -6.54 5.33
N PHE A 231 -29.48 -6.46 5.35
CA PHE A 231 -28.76 -5.28 4.85
C PHE A 231 -28.89 -5.12 3.34
N GLN A 232 -28.86 -6.20 2.56
CA GLN A 232 -29.13 -6.14 1.12
C GLN A 232 -30.53 -5.60 0.84
N HIS A 233 -31.53 -6.06 1.61
CA HIS A 233 -32.90 -5.59 1.49
C HIS A 233 -33.03 -4.10 1.87
N VAL A 234 -32.40 -3.68 2.97
CA VAL A 234 -32.38 -2.27 3.40
C VAL A 234 -31.68 -1.39 2.36
N GLU A 235 -30.52 -1.80 1.86
CA GLU A 235 -29.76 -1.05 0.85
C GLU A 235 -30.58 -0.88 -0.43
N THR A 236 -31.22 -1.96 -0.91
CA THR A 236 -32.09 -1.92 -2.10
C THR A 236 -33.32 -1.03 -1.87
N THR A 237 -33.91 -1.10 -0.69
CA THR A 237 -35.06 -0.25 -0.31
C THR A 237 -34.66 1.22 -0.32
N LEU A 238 -33.53 1.57 0.31
CA LEU A 238 -32.99 2.93 0.33
C LEU A 238 -32.72 3.46 -1.09
N GLN A 239 -32.12 2.64 -1.97
CA GLN A 239 -31.83 3.04 -3.36
C GLN A 239 -33.08 3.39 -4.18
N ASN A 240 -34.24 2.84 -3.80
CA ASN A 240 -35.51 2.98 -4.53
C ASN A 240 -36.50 3.93 -3.84
N LEU A 241 -36.10 4.63 -2.79
CA LEU A 241 -36.93 5.66 -2.15
C LEU A 241 -37.16 6.84 -3.11
N ALA A 242 -38.41 7.06 -3.49
CA ALA A 242 -38.81 8.17 -4.35
C ALA A 242 -38.83 9.52 -3.62
N HIS A 243 -39.26 9.52 -2.35
CA HIS A 243 -39.34 10.69 -1.48
C HIS A 243 -38.53 10.43 -0.21
N LEU A 244 -37.23 10.72 -0.29
CA LEU A 244 -36.28 10.43 0.78
C LEU A 244 -36.61 11.21 2.07
N GLU A 245 -37.16 12.41 1.92
CA GLU A 245 -37.60 13.27 3.00
C GLU A 245 -38.70 12.63 3.86
N ASP A 246 -39.59 11.82 3.27
CA ASP A 246 -40.67 11.18 4.02
C ASP A 246 -40.15 9.99 4.86
N TYR A 247 -38.92 9.53 4.60
CA TYR A 247 -38.20 8.54 5.41
C TYR A 247 -37.29 9.20 6.47
N LEU A 248 -36.49 10.20 6.09
CA LEU A 248 -35.50 10.82 6.99
C LEU A 248 -36.08 11.91 7.89
N TRP A 249 -37.11 12.60 7.40
CA TRP A 249 -37.78 13.70 8.09
C TRP A 249 -39.30 13.55 7.98
N PRO A 250 -39.86 12.49 8.58
CA PRO A 250 -41.29 12.20 8.47
C PRO A 250 -42.11 13.38 8.99
N ARG A 251 -43.14 13.75 8.22
CA ARG A 251 -44.11 14.78 8.60
C ARG A 251 -45.38 14.11 9.10
N PRO A 252 -46.18 14.76 9.97
CA PRO A 252 -47.48 14.22 10.37
C PRO A 252 -48.34 13.86 9.13
N GLY A 253 -48.71 12.58 8.99
CA GLY A 253 -49.46 12.07 7.85
C GLY A 253 -48.65 11.74 6.58
N ARG A 254 -47.32 11.82 6.63
CA ARG A 254 -46.37 11.36 5.61
C ARG A 254 -45.14 10.77 6.29
N ASP A 255 -45.30 9.54 6.75
CA ASP A 255 -44.24 8.72 7.32
C ASP A 255 -44.09 7.46 6.47
N TRP A 256 -42.98 7.39 5.75
CA TRP A 256 -42.72 6.26 4.86
C TRP A 256 -42.60 4.93 5.62
N LEU A 257 -42.07 4.92 6.86
CA LEU A 257 -41.93 3.71 7.66
C LEU A 257 -43.30 3.20 8.12
N GLU A 258 -44.19 4.08 8.58
CA GLU A 258 -45.55 3.69 8.95
C GLU A 258 -46.31 3.11 7.75
N GLU A 259 -46.19 3.72 6.57
CA GLU A 259 -46.77 3.23 5.33
C GLU A 259 -46.17 1.89 4.87
N ALA A 260 -44.85 1.73 4.99
CA ALA A 260 -44.15 0.50 4.64
C ALA A 260 -44.55 -0.67 5.57
N VAL A 261 -44.64 -0.44 6.89
CA VAL A 261 -45.09 -1.44 7.86
C VAL A 261 -46.54 -1.84 7.60
N THR A 262 -47.40 -0.87 7.26
CA THR A 262 -48.81 -1.15 6.95
C THR A 262 -48.94 -1.99 5.68
N ARG A 263 -48.24 -1.62 4.60
CA ARG A 263 -48.19 -2.42 3.36
C ARG A 263 -47.66 -3.83 3.59
N GLY A 264 -46.56 -3.98 4.32
CA GLY A 264 -46.00 -5.30 4.63
C GLY A 264 -46.96 -6.20 5.42
N ARG A 265 -47.75 -5.62 6.34
CA ARG A 265 -48.79 -6.36 7.07
C ARG A 265 -49.95 -6.78 6.17
N GLU A 266 -50.35 -5.95 5.22
CA GLU A 266 -51.39 -6.27 4.25
C GLU A 266 -50.95 -7.35 3.26
N GLU A 267 -49.72 -7.28 2.75
CA GLU A 267 -49.11 -8.28 1.87
C GLU A 267 -48.91 -9.64 2.55
N ALA A 268 -48.53 -9.65 3.83
CA ALA A 268 -48.46 -10.88 4.62
C ALA A 268 -49.84 -11.51 4.82
N ARG A 269 -50.90 -10.68 4.91
CA ARG A 269 -52.28 -11.13 5.09
C ARG A 269 -52.88 -11.72 3.82
N THR A 270 -52.49 -11.20 2.65
CA THR A 270 -52.88 -11.76 1.34
C THR A 270 -52.12 -13.05 1.04
N ARG A 271 -50.81 -13.12 1.32
CA ARG A 271 -50.01 -14.36 1.15
C ARG A 271 -50.47 -15.49 2.06
N GLY A 272 -50.82 -15.21 3.32
CA GLY A 272 -51.41 -16.20 4.23
C GLY A 272 -52.81 -16.71 3.81
N GLY A 273 -53.46 -16.05 2.85
CA GLY A 273 -54.69 -16.51 2.21
C GLY A 273 -54.46 -17.41 0.98
N GLU A 274 -53.28 -17.36 0.37
CA GLU A 274 -52.96 -18.06 -0.88
C GLU A 274 -52.23 -19.41 -0.69
N GLU A 275 -51.66 -19.69 0.49
CA GLU A 275 -50.95 -20.95 0.81
C GLU A 275 -51.82 -22.22 0.85
N LYS A 276 -53.10 -22.16 0.46
CA LYS A 276 -53.96 -23.36 0.33
C LYS A 276 -54.03 -23.97 -1.07
N ASN A 277 -53.35 -23.43 -2.08
CA ASN A 277 -53.35 -24.06 -3.41
C ASN A 277 -52.03 -23.79 -4.17
N SER A 278 -51.08 -24.73 -4.13
CA SER A 278 -50.47 -25.32 -5.32
C SER A 278 -49.24 -26.16 -4.96
N GLU A 279 -49.19 -27.32 -5.59
CA GLU A 279 -48.28 -28.43 -5.42
C GLU A 279 -47.50 -28.58 -6.76
N TRP A 280 -46.21 -28.97 -6.68
CA TRP A 280 -45.37 -29.57 -7.74
C TRP A 280 -44.79 -28.69 -8.88
N LEU A 281 -43.44 -28.51 -8.93
CA LEU A 281 -42.49 -29.35 -9.73
C LEU A 281 -41.07 -28.72 -9.86
N GLU A 282 -40.07 -29.60 -9.74
CA GLU A 282 -38.62 -29.38 -9.87
C GLU A 282 -38.14 -29.20 -11.32
N GLY A 283 -36.95 -28.59 -11.49
CA GLY A 283 -36.14 -28.69 -12.72
C GLY A 283 -35.00 -27.67 -12.82
N GLU A 284 -33.76 -28.12 -12.60
CA GLU A 284 -32.47 -27.49 -12.97
C GLU A 284 -31.82 -28.32 -14.11
N PRO A 285 -30.64 -27.98 -14.67
CA PRO A 285 -30.08 -26.70 -15.15
C PRO A 285 -29.36 -26.87 -16.53
N ASP A 286 -28.69 -25.86 -17.10
CA ASP A 286 -27.52 -26.14 -17.99
C ASP A 286 -26.53 -24.98 -18.18
N GLU A 287 -25.28 -25.37 -18.47
CA GLU A 287 -24.01 -24.63 -18.41
C GLU A 287 -23.65 -23.74 -19.63
N ALA A 288 -22.65 -22.85 -19.41
CA ALA A 288 -21.39 -22.73 -20.18
C ALA A 288 -20.98 -21.33 -20.72
N SER A 289 -19.69 -21.04 -20.46
CA SER A 289 -18.80 -19.89 -20.80
C SER A 289 -18.24 -19.98 -22.26
N PRO A 290 -17.14 -19.32 -22.71
CA PRO A 290 -16.42 -18.06 -22.36
C PRO A 290 -15.96 -17.22 -23.62
N HIS A 291 -15.23 -16.09 -23.47
CA HIS A 291 -13.89 -15.86 -24.09
C HIS A 291 -13.29 -14.42 -24.06
N ARG A 292 -11.98 -14.41 -23.70
CA ARG A 292 -10.79 -13.70 -24.24
C ARG A 292 -10.56 -12.18 -24.09
N SER A 293 -9.32 -11.91 -23.72
CA SER A 293 -8.64 -10.61 -23.52
C SER A 293 -7.28 -10.59 -24.23
N SER A 294 -6.79 -9.39 -24.58
CA SER A 294 -5.46 -9.08 -25.14
C SER A 294 -4.67 -8.12 -24.21
N PRO A 295 -3.34 -7.93 -24.38
CA PRO A 295 -2.40 -7.74 -23.26
C PRO A 295 -1.74 -6.34 -23.15
N HIS A 296 -1.18 -6.03 -21.97
CA HIS A 296 -0.06 -5.07 -21.80
C HIS A 296 0.85 -5.45 -20.61
N PHE A 297 2.13 -5.09 -20.73
CA PHE A 297 3.29 -5.41 -19.86
C PHE A 297 3.41 -4.54 -18.60
N SER A 298 4.07 -5.04 -17.54
CA SER A 298 4.63 -4.28 -16.41
C SER A 298 5.63 -5.11 -15.56
N PRO A 299 6.46 -4.48 -14.69
CA PRO A 299 7.87 -4.81 -14.48
C PRO A 299 8.23 -5.52 -13.14
N ILE A 300 9.54 -5.74 -13.01
CA ILE A 300 10.37 -6.57 -12.11
C ILE A 300 10.36 -6.13 -10.63
N PHE A 301 10.43 -7.09 -9.69
CA PHE A 301 10.71 -6.87 -8.25
C PHE A 301 11.68 -7.92 -7.67
N ALA A 302 12.57 -7.48 -6.77
CA ALA A 302 13.48 -8.29 -5.95
C ALA A 302 13.06 -8.25 -4.47
N LEU A 303 13.21 -9.37 -3.76
CA LEU A 303 12.92 -9.52 -2.32
C LEU A 303 14.21 -9.44 -1.49
N TRP A 304 14.17 -8.74 -0.36
CA TRP A 304 15.27 -8.64 0.62
C TRP A 304 14.87 -9.19 1.99
N SER A 305 15.85 -9.76 2.70
CA SER A 305 15.75 -10.27 4.07
C SER A 305 16.64 -9.42 4.98
N ALA A 306 16.07 -8.67 5.92
CA ALA A 306 16.81 -7.98 6.97
C ALA A 306 16.78 -8.80 8.27
N ALA A 307 17.96 -9.05 8.85
CA ALA A 307 18.09 -9.63 10.19
C ALA A 307 18.06 -8.51 11.24
N GLY A 308 16.99 -8.46 12.03
CA GLY A 308 16.85 -7.52 13.15
C GLY A 308 15.86 -8.06 14.17
N MET A 309 16.29 -8.15 15.43
CA MET A 309 15.53 -8.72 16.55
C MET A 309 14.27 -7.89 16.85
N GLY A 310 13.11 -8.51 16.67
CA GLY A 310 11.78 -8.03 17.03
C GLY A 310 10.75 -9.14 16.79
N PRO A 311 9.55 -9.09 17.39
CA PRO A 311 8.54 -10.12 17.17
C PRO A 311 8.18 -10.24 15.67
N PRO A 312 7.81 -11.44 15.19
CA PRO A 312 7.65 -11.72 13.77
C PRO A 312 6.53 -10.86 13.17
N SER A 313 6.90 -9.93 12.31
CA SER A 313 5.96 -9.10 11.56
C SER A 313 6.50 -8.83 10.17
N CYS A 314 5.73 -9.09 9.12
CA CYS A 314 6.04 -8.63 7.76
C CYS A 314 5.96 -7.10 7.73
N ARG A 315 7.03 -6.39 7.37
CA ARG A 315 7.03 -4.91 7.27
C ARG A 315 6.88 -4.51 5.80
N LEU A 316 5.75 -3.92 5.43
CA LEU A 316 5.60 -3.24 4.15
C LEU A 316 6.15 -1.82 4.30
N THR A 317 7.24 -1.51 3.60
CA THR A 317 7.83 -0.16 3.55
C THR A 317 7.80 0.33 2.10
N ASN A 318 7.60 1.63 1.93
CA ASN A 318 7.80 2.33 0.66
C ASN A 318 9.28 2.72 0.53
#